data_AF-A0A3Q3A2U6-F1
#
_entry.id   AF-A0A3Q3A2U6-F1
#
_cell.length_a   1.000
_cell.length_b   1.000
_cell.length_c   1.000
_cell.angle_alpha   90.00
_cell.angle_beta   90.00
_cell.angle_gamma   90.00
#
_symmetry.space_group_name_H-M   'P 1'
#
loop_
_entity.id
_entity.type
_entity.pdbx_description
1 polymer ?
#
loop_
_entity_poly.entity_id
_entity_poly.type
_entity_poly.pdbx_seq_one_letter_code
_entity_poly.pdbx_strand_id
1 'polypeptide(L)'
;PHASPPTFHHRDPTTGRSLQCDRCPPGTFLRARCASDRSSQCAACPEGSFTELWNHISQCLRCGVCGRNQVVKKRCTAESDCQCECKQGYYYKQEYGMCLQNSACPSGQGVLTEGTAEKDTVCHVCSNNTFSDTSSAHDRCRPHKRWSNARLHLVLKGSTWHDINLICACYINGAEYLKEIIPAFFIRQKIKIKRLRRIVHKLPSDEKIRERPLKLSFSELHSRISRWVFSATSSQIQQLPAVLIKVSVRSAAEKLQKKLNQINTHLTKRCHSGGERKI
;
A
#
# COMPACT_ATOMS: atom_id res chain seq x y z
N PRO A 1 -44.09 28.76 5.46
CA PRO A 1 -43.60 29.98 4.76
C PRO A 1 -42.73 29.59 3.55
N HIS A 2 -43.33 29.51 2.36
CA HIS A 2 -42.55 29.34 1.13
C HIS A 2 -41.92 30.68 0.77
N ALA A 3 -40.60 30.75 0.77
CA ALA A 3 -39.85 31.93 0.36
C ALA A 3 -40.10 32.21 -1.13
N SER A 4 -40.25 33.49 -1.49
CA SER A 4 -40.41 33.92 -2.88
C SER A 4 -39.17 33.51 -3.71
N PRO A 5 -39.34 33.07 -4.97
CA PRO A 5 -38.22 32.66 -5.81
C PRO A 5 -37.27 33.85 -6.09
N PRO A 6 -35.95 33.63 -6.07
CA PRO A 6 -34.99 34.65 -6.47
C PRO A 6 -35.17 35.02 -7.95
N THR A 7 -34.83 36.25 -8.31
CA THR A 7 -35.11 36.80 -9.65
C THR A 7 -33.82 37.16 -10.42
N PHE A 8 -33.96 37.49 -11.71
CA PHE A 8 -32.91 38.02 -12.57
C PHE A 8 -33.48 39.05 -13.57
N HIS A 9 -32.64 39.97 -14.03
CA HIS A 9 -33.05 40.96 -15.04
C HIS A 9 -32.90 40.42 -16.46
N HIS A 10 -33.90 40.67 -17.29
CA HIS A 10 -33.91 40.31 -18.71
C HIS A 10 -34.49 41.45 -19.53
N ARG A 11 -33.86 41.78 -20.66
CA ARG A 11 -34.42 42.71 -21.63
C ARG A 11 -35.25 41.93 -22.65
N ASP A 12 -36.55 42.17 -22.67
CA ASP A 12 -37.47 41.55 -23.62
C ASP A 12 -37.09 41.95 -25.05
N PRO A 13 -36.74 40.99 -25.92
CA PRO A 13 -36.31 41.28 -27.29
C PRO A 13 -37.44 41.88 -28.16
N THR A 14 -38.71 41.70 -27.76
CA THR A 14 -39.87 42.17 -28.52
C THR A 14 -40.20 43.62 -28.19
N THR A 15 -40.20 43.96 -26.90
CA THR A 15 -40.62 45.28 -26.40
C THR A 15 -39.45 46.19 -26.03
N GLY A 16 -38.24 45.64 -25.92
CA GLY A 16 -37.03 46.35 -25.50
C GLY A 16 -37.00 46.73 -24.03
N ARG A 17 -38.04 46.39 -23.25
CA ARG A 17 -38.19 46.72 -21.82
C ARG A 17 -37.38 45.77 -20.94
N SER A 18 -36.91 46.28 -19.80
CA SER A 18 -36.26 45.46 -18.77
C SER A 18 -37.33 44.86 -17.86
N LEU A 19 -37.32 43.53 -17.74
CA LEU A 19 -38.21 42.73 -16.92
C LEU A 19 -37.43 42.05 -15.79
N GLN A 20 -38.10 41.82 -14.65
CA GLN A 20 -37.59 41.03 -13.55
C GLN A 20 -38.25 39.65 -13.60
N CYS A 21 -37.47 38.63 -13.95
CA CYS A 21 -37.94 37.27 -14.17
C CYS A 21 -37.57 36.36 -12.99
N ASP A 22 -38.43 35.41 -12.64
CA ASP A 22 -38.11 34.37 -11.66
C ASP A 22 -37.00 33.44 -12.17
N ARG A 23 -36.10 33.04 -11.28
CA ARG A 23 -35.11 32.00 -11.56
C ARG A 23 -35.76 30.61 -11.47
N CYS A 24 -35.10 29.64 -12.07
CA CYS A 24 -35.46 28.25 -11.97
C CYS A 24 -34.82 27.59 -10.74
N PRO A 25 -35.57 26.74 -10.00
CA PRO A 25 -35.04 26.04 -8.84
C PRO A 25 -33.95 25.02 -9.22
N PRO A 26 -33.18 24.51 -8.24
CA PRO A 26 -32.34 23.32 -8.42
C PRO A 26 -33.12 22.17 -9.07
N GLY A 27 -32.44 21.30 -9.82
CA GLY A 27 -33.13 20.27 -10.61
C GLY A 27 -33.69 20.73 -11.96
N THR A 28 -33.67 22.03 -12.26
CA THR A 28 -34.32 22.58 -13.44
C THR A 28 -33.48 23.66 -14.14
N PHE A 29 -33.73 23.88 -15.43
CA PHE A 29 -33.11 24.94 -16.22
C PHE A 29 -34.16 25.83 -16.88
N LEU A 30 -33.73 27.01 -17.33
CA LEU A 30 -34.59 28.00 -17.97
C LEU A 30 -34.85 27.61 -19.44
N ARG A 31 -36.01 27.01 -19.70
CA ARG A 31 -36.45 26.64 -21.05
C ARG A 31 -36.89 27.85 -21.86
N ALA A 32 -37.64 28.76 -21.25
CA ALA A 32 -38.05 30.02 -21.87
C ALA A 32 -38.02 31.16 -20.86
N ARG A 33 -37.52 32.32 -21.29
CA ARG A 33 -37.48 33.54 -20.46
C ARG A 33 -38.87 34.11 -20.27
N CYS A 34 -39.06 34.84 -19.17
CA CYS A 34 -40.28 35.59 -18.96
C CYS A 34 -40.45 36.68 -20.04
N ALA A 35 -41.70 37.02 -20.34
CA ALA A 35 -42.03 38.23 -21.09
C ALA A 35 -43.08 39.03 -20.29
N SER A 36 -43.59 40.12 -20.86
CA SER A 36 -44.48 41.04 -20.14
C SER A 36 -45.78 40.38 -19.65
N ASP A 37 -46.20 39.28 -20.29
CA ASP A 37 -47.44 38.54 -20.03
C ASP A 37 -47.23 37.09 -19.55
N ARG A 38 -45.99 36.61 -19.48
CA ARG A 38 -45.65 35.21 -19.17
C ARG A 38 -44.47 35.10 -18.21
N SER A 39 -44.59 34.24 -17.21
CA SER A 39 -43.51 33.94 -16.27
C SER A 39 -42.39 33.11 -16.91
N SER A 40 -41.25 33.01 -16.22
CA SER A 40 -40.16 32.12 -16.60
C SER A 40 -40.64 30.68 -16.67
N GLN A 41 -40.29 29.97 -17.74
CA GLN A 41 -40.62 28.55 -17.89
C GLN A 41 -39.40 27.71 -17.58
N CYS A 42 -39.50 26.91 -16.52
CA CYS A 42 -38.46 25.99 -16.09
C CYS A 42 -38.77 24.57 -16.54
N ALA A 43 -37.75 23.81 -16.91
CA ALA A 43 -37.87 22.40 -17.28
C ALA A 43 -36.89 21.56 -16.47
N ALA A 44 -37.26 20.31 -16.16
CA ALA A 44 -36.41 19.39 -15.42
C ALA A 44 -35.12 19.08 -16.18
N CYS A 45 -34.03 18.89 -15.45
CA CYS A 45 -32.78 18.45 -16.05
C CYS A 45 -32.94 17.05 -16.65
N PRO A 46 -32.48 16.83 -17.90
CA PRO A 46 -32.44 15.49 -18.49
C PRO A 46 -31.46 14.58 -17.74
N GLU A 47 -31.62 13.26 -17.91
CA GLU A 47 -30.70 12.28 -17.32
C GLU A 47 -29.24 12.55 -17.68
N GLY A 48 -28.35 12.44 -16.69
CA GLY A 48 -26.94 12.78 -16.86
C GLY A 48 -26.62 14.28 -16.80
N SER A 49 -27.56 15.10 -16.32
CA SER A 49 -27.33 16.53 -16.06
C SER A 49 -27.99 17.02 -14.76
N PHE A 50 -27.53 18.16 -14.25
CA PHE A 50 -27.97 18.70 -12.96
C PHE A 50 -27.86 20.23 -12.88
N THR A 51 -28.50 20.81 -11.88
CA THR A 51 -28.28 22.18 -11.39
C THR A 51 -28.47 22.24 -9.88
N GLU A 52 -27.45 22.67 -9.14
CA GLU A 52 -27.45 22.70 -7.67
C GLU A 52 -28.09 23.95 -7.05
N LEU A 53 -28.14 25.05 -7.82
CA LEU A 53 -28.54 26.36 -7.33
C LEU A 53 -29.66 26.95 -8.19
N TRP A 54 -30.36 27.93 -7.63
CA TRP A 54 -31.34 28.74 -8.38
C TRP A 54 -30.68 29.45 -9.56
N ASN A 55 -31.13 29.14 -10.77
CA ASN A 55 -30.41 29.47 -11.99
C ASN A 55 -31.31 30.11 -13.05
N HIS A 56 -30.68 30.63 -14.10
CA HIS A 56 -31.35 31.14 -15.29
C HIS A 56 -30.60 30.67 -16.55
N ILE A 57 -29.90 29.54 -16.45
CA ILE A 57 -29.12 28.96 -17.52
C ILE A 57 -30.04 28.22 -18.49
N SER A 58 -29.71 28.24 -19.78
CA SER A 58 -30.56 27.63 -20.82
C SER A 58 -30.40 26.12 -20.95
N GLN A 59 -29.43 25.52 -20.24
CA GLN A 59 -29.14 24.08 -20.26
C GLN A 59 -28.53 23.67 -18.90
N CYS A 60 -28.85 22.47 -18.43
CA CYS A 60 -28.26 21.92 -17.20
C CYS A 60 -26.77 21.57 -17.37
N LEU A 61 -26.05 21.52 -16.24
CA LEU A 61 -24.65 21.11 -16.20
C LEU A 61 -24.55 19.59 -16.39
N ARG A 62 -23.57 19.11 -17.15
CA ARG A 62 -23.35 17.67 -17.32
C ARG A 62 -22.82 17.08 -16.02
N CYS A 63 -23.34 15.91 -15.62
CA CYS A 63 -22.77 15.16 -14.50
C CYS A 63 -21.29 14.80 -14.76
N GLY A 64 -20.47 14.93 -13.75
CA GLY A 64 -19.09 14.44 -13.74
C GLY A 64 -19.01 12.92 -13.85
N VAL A 65 -17.78 12.43 -14.05
CA VAL A 65 -17.46 11.00 -14.06
C VAL A 65 -16.28 10.77 -13.13
N CYS A 66 -16.35 9.74 -12.29
CA CYS A 66 -15.24 9.41 -11.41
C CYS A 66 -14.04 8.89 -12.19
N GLY A 67 -12.87 9.42 -11.85
CA GLY A 67 -11.62 9.15 -12.53
C GLY A 67 -10.99 7.81 -12.13
N ARG A 68 -9.69 7.68 -12.48
CA ARG A 68 -8.91 6.48 -12.17
C ARG A 68 -8.76 6.30 -10.65
N ASN A 69 -8.92 5.06 -10.20
CA ASN A 69 -8.87 4.67 -8.79
C ASN A 69 -9.92 5.36 -7.91
N GLN A 70 -11.01 5.84 -8.49
CA GLN A 70 -12.17 6.37 -7.78
C GLN A 70 -13.40 5.48 -7.95
N VAL A 71 -14.36 5.67 -7.06
CA VAL A 71 -15.71 5.10 -7.08
C VAL A 71 -16.73 6.19 -6.84
N VAL A 72 -17.96 5.99 -7.35
CA VAL A 72 -19.08 6.89 -7.12
C VAL A 72 -19.55 6.71 -5.68
N LYS A 73 -19.34 7.73 -4.84
CA LYS A 73 -19.85 7.81 -3.46
C LYS A 73 -21.30 8.26 -3.43
N LYS A 74 -21.61 9.31 -4.19
CA LYS A 74 -22.98 9.81 -4.41
C LYS A 74 -23.23 9.86 -5.91
N ARG A 75 -24.34 9.28 -6.36
CA ARG A 75 -24.76 9.33 -7.76
C ARG A 75 -25.19 10.75 -8.12
N CYS A 76 -25.03 11.10 -9.39
CA CYS A 76 -25.59 12.33 -9.91
C CYS A 76 -27.12 12.28 -9.84
N THR A 77 -27.74 13.42 -9.54
CA THR A 77 -29.18 13.63 -9.55
C THR A 77 -29.47 14.94 -10.28
N ALA A 78 -30.74 15.24 -10.59
CA ALA A 78 -31.06 16.53 -11.21
C ALA A 78 -30.60 17.73 -10.36
N GLU A 79 -30.53 17.57 -9.03
CA GLU A 79 -30.19 18.66 -8.09
C GLU A 79 -28.73 18.66 -7.64
N SER A 80 -27.92 17.64 -7.97
CA SER A 80 -26.51 17.60 -7.53
C SER A 80 -25.63 16.76 -8.42
N ASP A 81 -24.38 17.16 -8.59
CA ASP A 81 -23.40 16.33 -9.31
C ASP A 81 -23.13 15.01 -8.56
N CYS A 82 -22.50 14.07 -9.27
CA CYS A 82 -21.88 12.92 -8.63
C CYS A 82 -20.73 13.36 -7.71
N GLN A 83 -20.53 12.59 -6.65
CA GLN A 83 -19.37 12.74 -5.77
C GLN A 83 -18.53 11.47 -5.84
N CYS A 84 -17.23 11.67 -6.01
CA CYS A 84 -16.26 10.60 -6.17
C CYS A 84 -15.40 10.44 -4.92
N GLU A 85 -15.02 9.20 -4.62
CA GLU A 85 -14.15 8.85 -3.50
C GLU A 85 -13.05 7.90 -3.99
N CYS A 86 -11.87 7.94 -3.38
CA CYS A 86 -10.82 7.00 -3.73
C CYS A 86 -11.21 5.57 -3.34
N LYS A 87 -10.83 4.60 -4.18
CA LYS A 87 -10.99 3.18 -3.90
C LYS A 87 -10.25 2.79 -2.62
N GLN A 88 -10.69 1.71 -1.98
CA GLN A 88 -9.96 1.12 -0.85
C GLN A 88 -8.49 0.87 -1.21
N GLY A 89 -7.58 1.27 -0.32
CA GLY A 89 -6.14 1.24 -0.55
C GLY A 89 -5.58 2.44 -1.32
N TYR A 90 -6.40 3.47 -1.58
CA TYR A 90 -5.99 4.74 -2.16
C TYR A 90 -6.48 5.92 -1.32
N TYR A 91 -5.74 7.03 -1.36
CA TYR A 91 -6.11 8.29 -0.73
C TYR A 91 -6.01 9.45 -1.73
N TYR A 92 -6.81 10.48 -1.53
CA TYR A 92 -6.85 11.65 -2.41
C TYR A 92 -5.73 12.63 -2.05
N LYS A 93 -4.81 12.87 -2.99
CA LYS A 93 -3.73 13.85 -2.83
C LYS A 93 -4.11 15.12 -3.61
N GLN A 94 -4.49 16.16 -2.87
CA GLN A 94 -4.92 17.45 -3.43
C GLN A 94 -3.87 18.09 -4.36
N GLU A 95 -2.60 18.03 -3.98
CA GLU A 95 -1.46 18.57 -4.76
C GLU A 95 -1.41 18.05 -6.21
N TYR A 96 -1.84 16.81 -6.44
CA TYR A 96 -1.85 16.18 -7.76
C TYR A 96 -3.26 16.01 -8.35
N GLY A 97 -4.29 16.39 -7.60
CA GLY A 97 -5.69 16.21 -8.00
C GLY A 97 -6.07 14.75 -8.30
N MET A 98 -5.47 13.76 -7.62
CA MET A 98 -5.68 12.34 -7.94
C MET A 98 -5.56 11.40 -6.74
N CYS A 99 -6.11 10.20 -6.89
CA CYS A 99 -6.02 9.12 -5.91
C CYS A 99 -4.68 8.35 -6.04
N LEU A 100 -3.86 8.42 -5.00
CA LEU A 100 -2.60 7.70 -4.88
C LEU A 100 -2.77 6.45 -4.03
N GLN A 101 -2.01 5.41 -4.34
CA GLN A 101 -2.01 4.18 -3.53
C GLN A 101 -1.43 4.48 -2.15
N ASN A 102 -2.02 3.88 -1.11
CA ASN A 102 -1.54 3.99 0.26
C ASN A 102 -0.08 3.51 0.37
N SER A 103 0.74 4.28 1.07
CA SER A 103 2.13 3.97 1.32
C SER A 103 2.26 2.72 2.17
N ALA A 104 3.13 1.80 1.75
CA ALA A 104 3.47 0.63 2.55
C ALA A 104 4.52 1.00 3.61
N CYS A 105 4.30 0.57 4.86
CA CYS A 105 5.29 0.66 5.91
C CYS A 105 6.42 -0.34 5.63
N PRO A 106 7.69 0.11 5.55
CA PRO A 106 8.80 -0.76 5.27
C PRO A 106 9.14 -1.64 6.48
N SER A 107 9.78 -2.79 6.23
CA SER A 107 10.30 -3.65 7.29
C SER A 107 11.12 -2.88 8.33
N GLY A 108 10.81 -3.07 9.61
CA GLY A 108 11.24 -2.20 10.70
C GLY A 108 10.17 -1.25 11.23
N GLN A 109 9.13 -1.01 10.44
CA GLN A 109 8.03 -0.12 10.74
C GLN A 109 6.71 -0.85 10.58
N GLY A 110 5.73 -0.45 11.39
CA GLY A 110 4.36 -0.94 11.32
C GLY A 110 3.39 0.21 11.16
N VAL A 111 2.17 -0.13 10.73
CA VAL A 111 1.07 0.82 10.62
C VAL A 111 0.69 1.35 12.00
N LEU A 112 0.81 2.68 12.15
CA LEU A 112 0.27 3.41 13.30
C LEU A 112 -1.22 3.69 13.05
N THR A 113 -1.50 4.32 11.91
CA THR A 113 -2.84 4.70 11.44
C THR A 113 -3.01 4.22 10.01
N GLU A 114 -4.10 3.49 9.76
CA GLU A 114 -4.45 3.02 8.41
C GLU A 114 -4.82 4.20 7.51
N GLY A 115 -4.49 4.10 6.21
CA GLY A 115 -4.88 5.10 5.24
C GLY A 115 -6.39 5.09 4.96
N THR A 116 -6.97 6.27 4.79
CA THR A 116 -8.37 6.50 4.42
C THR A 116 -8.47 7.00 2.97
N ALA A 117 -9.68 7.28 2.49
CA ALA A 117 -9.86 7.88 1.16
C ALA A 117 -9.25 9.29 1.04
N GLU A 118 -8.91 9.94 2.15
CA GLU A 118 -8.37 11.31 2.22
C GLU A 118 -6.93 11.37 2.75
N LYS A 119 -6.50 10.38 3.53
CA LYS A 119 -5.21 10.40 4.21
C LYS A 119 -4.40 9.13 3.95
N ASP A 120 -3.11 9.30 3.71
CA ASP A 120 -2.18 8.19 3.54
C ASP A 120 -2.00 7.39 4.85
N THR A 121 -1.47 6.18 4.72
CA THR A 121 -1.04 5.34 5.83
C THR A 121 0.13 6.00 6.58
N VAL A 122 0.04 6.02 7.90
CA VAL A 122 1.10 6.56 8.77
C VAL A 122 1.86 5.42 9.42
N CYS A 123 3.18 5.43 9.26
CA CYS A 123 4.08 4.40 9.78
C CYS A 123 4.82 4.88 11.03
N HIS A 124 5.12 3.95 11.93
CA HIS A 124 6.01 4.19 13.07
C HIS A 124 7.07 3.10 13.16
N VAL A 125 8.22 3.43 13.75
CA VAL A 125 9.29 2.45 14.00
C VAL A 125 8.87 1.50 15.11
N CYS A 126 9.03 0.20 14.89
CA CYS A 126 8.71 -0.79 15.90
C CYS A 126 9.59 -0.63 17.15
N SER A 127 9.01 -0.78 18.33
CA SER A 127 9.72 -0.72 19.61
C SER A 127 10.57 -1.98 19.85
N ASN A 128 11.47 -1.96 20.84
CA ASN A 128 12.42 -3.05 21.14
C ASN A 128 11.80 -4.45 21.34
N ASN A 129 10.51 -4.54 21.68
CA ASN A 129 9.81 -5.81 21.92
C ASN A 129 8.92 -6.24 20.74
N THR A 130 8.98 -5.52 19.62
CA THR A 130 8.11 -5.71 18.46
C THR A 130 8.89 -5.60 17.15
N PHE A 131 8.35 -6.19 16.08
CA PHE A 131 8.99 -6.17 14.78
C PHE A 131 7.99 -6.18 13.61
N SER A 132 8.50 -5.84 12.43
CA SER A 132 7.83 -5.97 11.15
C SER A 132 8.84 -6.43 10.09
N ASP A 133 8.67 -7.63 9.57
CA ASP A 133 9.52 -8.30 8.58
C ASP A 133 8.99 -8.15 7.14
N THR A 134 7.80 -7.57 6.95
CA THR A 134 7.14 -7.35 5.66
C THR A 134 7.17 -5.87 5.26
N SER A 135 6.74 -5.58 4.03
CA SER A 135 6.42 -4.22 3.59
C SER A 135 4.92 -4.18 3.30
N SER A 136 4.13 -3.53 4.17
CA SER A 136 2.67 -3.59 4.12
C SER A 136 2.05 -2.25 4.50
N ALA A 137 0.94 -1.90 3.84
CA ALA A 137 0.13 -0.72 4.18
C ALA A 137 -0.90 -1.02 5.29
N HIS A 138 -0.92 -2.25 5.81
CA HIS A 138 -1.91 -2.70 6.81
C HIS A 138 -1.26 -3.35 8.05
N ASP A 139 -0.07 -3.95 7.90
CA ASP A 139 0.53 -4.72 9.00
C ASP A 139 1.07 -3.79 10.10
N ARG A 140 0.63 -4.02 11.33
CA ARG A 140 1.16 -3.36 12.54
C ARG A 140 2.40 -4.11 13.04
N CYS A 141 3.16 -3.46 13.93
CA CYS A 141 4.29 -4.12 14.59
C CYS A 141 3.79 -5.30 15.44
N ARG A 142 4.40 -6.47 15.26
CA ARG A 142 4.04 -7.71 15.95
C ARG A 142 4.98 -7.95 17.14
N PRO A 143 4.49 -8.45 18.28
CA PRO A 143 5.36 -8.77 19.41
C PRO A 143 6.32 -9.89 19.04
N HIS A 144 7.53 -9.84 19.60
CA HIS A 144 8.47 -10.95 19.48
C HIS A 144 7.90 -12.23 20.13
N LYS A 145 8.17 -13.40 19.52
CA LYS A 145 7.82 -14.69 20.12
C LYS A 145 8.40 -14.79 21.54
N ARG A 146 7.55 -15.13 22.50
CA ARG A 146 7.94 -15.46 23.88
C ARG A 146 8.10 -16.97 23.99
N TRP A 147 9.18 -17.40 24.61
CA TRP A 147 9.50 -18.81 24.78
C TRP A 147 9.64 -19.13 26.26
N SER A 148 8.95 -20.18 26.70
CA SER A 148 8.89 -20.60 28.12
C SER A 148 9.73 -21.85 28.42
N ASN A 149 10.36 -22.47 27.41
CA ASN A 149 11.10 -23.72 27.59
C ASN A 149 12.54 -23.47 28.06
N ALA A 150 12.91 -24.04 29.22
CA ALA A 150 14.23 -23.90 29.83
C ALA A 150 15.41 -24.50 29.01
N ARG A 151 15.14 -25.29 27.95
CA ARG A 151 16.15 -25.92 27.08
C ARG A 151 16.37 -25.21 25.73
N LEU A 152 15.85 -23.99 25.57
CA LEU A 152 16.04 -23.17 24.37
C LEU A 152 17.19 -22.18 24.56
N HIS A 153 18.14 -22.16 23.62
CA HIS A 153 19.22 -21.19 23.61
C HIS A 153 18.95 -20.08 22.61
N LEU A 154 19.08 -18.83 23.07
CA LEU A 154 19.06 -17.65 22.20
C LEU A 154 20.29 -17.64 21.30
N VAL A 155 20.03 -17.70 19.98
CA VAL A 155 21.05 -17.63 18.94
C VAL A 155 21.14 -16.22 18.36
N LEU A 156 19.98 -15.59 18.15
CA LEU A 156 19.92 -14.24 17.65
C LEU A 156 18.78 -13.47 18.29
N LYS A 157 19.15 -12.35 18.94
CA LYS A 157 18.20 -11.39 19.49
C LYS A 157 17.36 -10.78 18.34
N GLY A 158 16.06 -10.68 18.56
CA GLY A 158 15.15 -9.98 17.66
C GLY A 158 15.54 -8.52 17.48
N SER A 159 15.07 -7.93 16.39
CA SER A 159 15.20 -6.51 16.12
C SER A 159 13.91 -5.98 15.52
N THR A 160 13.83 -4.68 15.23
CA THR A 160 12.63 -4.07 14.66
C THR A 160 12.16 -4.70 13.34
N TRP A 161 13.01 -5.47 12.65
CA TRP A 161 12.73 -6.03 11.32
C TRP A 161 12.75 -7.55 11.23
N HIS A 162 13.01 -8.26 12.33
CA HIS A 162 12.90 -9.72 12.36
C HIS A 162 12.71 -10.23 13.79
N ASP A 163 12.10 -11.39 13.93
CA ASP A 163 11.81 -11.98 15.23
C ASP A 163 13.04 -12.50 15.98
N ILE A 164 12.87 -12.81 17.27
CA ILE A 164 13.83 -13.56 18.08
C ILE A 164 13.97 -14.97 17.51
N ASN A 165 15.21 -15.42 17.31
CA ASN A 165 15.52 -16.78 16.89
C ASN A 165 16.17 -17.56 18.04
N LEU A 166 15.48 -18.61 18.51
CA LEU A 166 15.99 -19.58 19.48
C LEU A 166 16.22 -20.94 18.80
N ILE A 167 17.10 -21.76 19.38
CA ILE A 167 17.27 -23.18 18.99
C ILE A 167 17.13 -24.07 20.22
N CYS A 168 16.48 -25.23 20.06
CA CYS A 168 16.42 -26.27 21.09
C CYS A 168 17.71 -27.11 21.08
N ALA A 169 18.31 -27.27 22.26
CA ALA A 169 19.39 -28.21 22.59
C ALA A 169 20.09 -28.89 21.40
N CYS A 170 21.02 -28.18 20.74
CA CYS A 170 22.10 -28.70 19.88
C CYS A 170 21.80 -29.75 18.79
N TYR A 171 20.55 -30.10 18.52
CA TYR A 171 20.16 -31.14 17.56
C TYR A 171 18.91 -30.72 16.79
N ILE A 172 19.05 -29.78 15.85
CA ILE A 172 18.14 -29.66 14.71
C ILE A 172 18.99 -29.27 13.49
N ASN A 173 18.77 -29.98 12.38
CA ASN A 173 19.37 -29.77 11.05
C ASN A 173 19.79 -28.31 10.80
N GLY A 174 21.10 -28.04 10.91
CA GLY A 174 21.72 -26.77 11.31
C GLY A 174 21.56 -25.52 10.42
N ALA A 175 20.34 -25.18 10.02
CA ALA A 175 20.02 -23.92 9.33
C ALA A 175 18.54 -23.51 9.41
N GLU A 176 17.68 -24.21 10.14
CA GLU A 176 16.25 -23.91 10.12
C GLU A 176 15.90 -22.47 10.55
N TYR A 177 16.68 -21.90 11.48
CA TYR A 177 16.60 -20.49 11.89
C TYR A 177 16.91 -19.49 10.75
N LEU A 178 17.67 -19.89 9.72
CA LEU A 178 17.92 -19.05 8.54
C LEU A 178 16.65 -18.86 7.72
N LYS A 179 15.68 -19.77 7.83
CA LYS A 179 14.42 -19.69 7.09
C LYS A 179 13.57 -18.50 7.49
N GLU A 180 13.65 -18.06 8.75
CA GLU A 180 12.96 -16.85 9.21
C GLU A 180 13.77 -15.57 8.91
N ILE A 181 15.10 -15.64 8.99
CA ILE A 181 15.97 -14.45 8.89
C ILE A 181 16.17 -14.00 7.44
N ILE A 182 16.41 -14.94 6.52
CA ILE A 182 16.82 -14.60 5.16
C ILE A 182 15.71 -13.87 4.39
N PRO A 183 14.43 -14.31 4.41
CA PRO A 183 13.35 -13.57 3.76
C PRO A 183 13.23 -12.13 4.27
N ALA A 184 13.19 -11.96 5.59
CA ALA A 184 13.13 -10.65 6.25
C ALA A 184 14.33 -9.76 5.88
N PHE A 185 15.53 -10.35 5.81
CA PHE A 185 16.74 -9.66 5.39
C PHE A 185 16.60 -9.09 3.97
N PHE A 186 16.12 -9.88 3.02
CA PHE A 186 15.96 -9.43 1.63
C PHE A 186 14.95 -8.29 1.49
N ILE A 187 13.84 -8.35 2.22
CA ILE A 187 12.83 -7.29 2.26
C ILE A 187 13.47 -5.99 2.80
N ARG A 188 14.25 -6.11 3.89
CA ARG A 188 14.91 -4.96 4.54
C ARG A 188 15.97 -4.28 3.67
N GLN A 189 16.68 -5.00 2.80
CA GLN A 189 17.77 -4.43 2.01
C GLN A 189 17.32 -3.52 0.86
N LYS A 190 16.01 -3.45 0.53
CA LYS A 190 15.46 -2.62 -0.56
C LYS A 190 16.25 -2.73 -1.87
N ILE A 191 16.61 -3.95 -2.26
CA ILE A 191 17.44 -4.22 -3.45
C ILE A 191 16.66 -3.85 -4.72
N LYS A 192 17.24 -3.05 -5.62
CA LYS A 192 16.63 -2.68 -6.91
C LYS A 192 16.13 -3.92 -7.68
N ILE A 193 14.93 -3.87 -8.26
CA ILE A 193 14.26 -5.01 -8.92
C ILE A 193 15.14 -5.72 -9.96
N LYS A 194 15.90 -4.97 -10.77
CA LYS A 194 16.84 -5.53 -11.77
C LYS A 194 17.89 -6.43 -11.13
N ARG A 195 18.40 -6.06 -9.95
CA ARG A 195 19.37 -6.87 -9.19
C ARG A 195 18.68 -8.03 -8.49
N LEU A 196 17.49 -7.83 -7.94
CA LEU A 196 16.71 -8.90 -7.30
C LEU A 196 16.38 -10.04 -8.28
N ARG A 197 16.00 -9.70 -9.52
CA ARG A 197 15.82 -10.68 -10.62
C ARG A 197 17.09 -11.49 -10.90
N ARG A 198 18.26 -10.82 -10.94
CA ARG A 198 19.56 -11.49 -11.13
C ARG A 198 19.93 -12.39 -9.97
N ILE A 199 19.60 -12.00 -8.74
CA ILE A 199 19.81 -12.83 -7.53
C ILE A 199 18.97 -14.09 -7.65
N VAL A 200 17.66 -13.96 -7.87
CA VAL A 200 16.73 -15.09 -8.01
C VAL A 200 17.20 -16.06 -9.10
N HIS A 201 17.70 -15.56 -10.22
CA HIS A 201 18.24 -16.39 -11.30
C HIS A 201 19.53 -17.14 -10.95
N LYS A 202 20.33 -16.61 -10.01
CA LYS A 202 21.62 -17.16 -9.59
C LYS A 202 21.54 -17.91 -8.25
N LEU A 203 20.34 -18.10 -7.68
CA LEU A 203 20.18 -18.88 -6.46
C LEU A 203 20.67 -20.33 -6.72
N PRO A 204 21.46 -20.92 -5.80
CA PRO A 204 21.89 -22.31 -5.90
C PRO A 204 20.68 -23.25 -5.92
N SER A 205 20.56 -24.15 -6.88
CA SER A 205 19.47 -25.13 -6.93
C SER A 205 19.99 -26.44 -7.51
N ASP A 206 19.47 -27.55 -7.00
CA ASP A 206 19.83 -28.90 -7.46
C ASP A 206 19.18 -29.25 -8.81
N GLU A 207 18.10 -28.56 -9.21
CA GLU A 207 17.45 -28.78 -10.50
C GLU A 207 17.62 -27.60 -11.49
N LYS A 208 17.87 -27.95 -12.76
CA LYS A 208 18.14 -27.02 -13.87
C LYS A 208 16.89 -26.35 -14.47
N ILE A 209 15.73 -26.34 -13.80
CA ILE A 209 14.53 -25.68 -14.34
C ILE A 209 14.56 -24.19 -13.96
N ARG A 210 15.19 -23.39 -14.84
CA ARG A 210 15.27 -21.93 -14.69
C ARG A 210 14.19 -21.23 -15.52
N GLU A 211 13.01 -21.04 -14.94
CA GLU A 211 12.08 -20.05 -15.47
C GLU A 211 12.76 -18.66 -15.49
N ARG A 212 12.60 -17.93 -16.60
CA ARG A 212 13.20 -16.60 -16.78
C ARG A 212 12.45 -15.56 -15.92
N PRO A 213 13.07 -14.97 -14.87
CA PRO A 213 12.39 -14.06 -13.94
C PRO A 213 12.17 -12.63 -14.49
N LEU A 214 12.23 -12.42 -15.82
CA LEU A 214 12.30 -11.08 -16.40
C LEU A 214 11.04 -10.22 -16.19
N LYS A 215 9.88 -10.83 -15.94
CA LYS A 215 8.59 -10.11 -15.76
C LYS A 215 8.09 -10.05 -14.31
N LEU A 216 8.76 -10.66 -13.34
CA LEU A 216 8.27 -10.76 -11.96
C LEU A 216 8.27 -9.40 -11.23
N SER A 217 7.22 -9.13 -10.46
CA SER A 217 7.09 -8.00 -9.54
C SER A 217 7.99 -8.17 -8.32
N PHE A 218 8.12 -7.13 -7.49
CA PHE A 218 8.84 -7.23 -6.22
C PHE A 218 8.26 -8.32 -5.31
N SER A 219 6.93 -8.41 -5.21
CA SER A 219 6.26 -9.40 -4.36
C SER A 219 6.55 -10.82 -4.82
N GLU A 220 6.43 -11.11 -6.12
CA GLU A 220 6.74 -12.45 -6.63
C GLU A 220 8.21 -12.82 -6.48
N LEU A 221 9.14 -11.85 -6.63
CA LEU A 221 10.56 -12.09 -6.43
C LEU A 221 10.88 -12.41 -4.96
N HIS A 222 10.33 -11.66 -4.01
CA HIS A 222 10.48 -11.95 -2.59
C HIS A 222 9.85 -13.30 -2.23
N SER A 223 8.66 -13.61 -2.76
CA SER A 223 8.01 -14.92 -2.59
C SER A 223 8.89 -16.07 -3.10
N ARG A 224 9.55 -15.89 -4.27
CA ARG A 224 10.46 -16.89 -4.82
C ARG A 224 11.72 -17.09 -3.99
N ILE A 225 12.29 -16.01 -3.45
CA ILE A 225 13.39 -16.09 -2.48
C ILE A 225 12.93 -16.87 -1.25
N SER A 226 11.79 -16.51 -0.66
CA SER A 226 11.26 -17.21 0.52
C SER A 226 11.08 -18.69 0.25
N ARG A 227 10.42 -19.06 -0.85
CA ARG A 227 10.21 -20.47 -1.25
C ARG A 227 11.54 -21.23 -1.38
N TRP A 228 12.52 -20.62 -2.05
CA TRP A 228 13.85 -21.20 -2.18
C TRP A 228 14.53 -21.39 -0.82
N VAL A 229 14.46 -20.40 0.08
CA VAL A 229 15.04 -20.51 1.42
C VAL A 229 14.42 -21.67 2.21
N PHE A 230 13.10 -21.88 2.08
CA PHE A 230 12.41 -22.96 2.80
C PHE A 230 12.86 -24.35 2.35
N SER A 231 13.21 -24.52 1.08
CA SER A 231 13.68 -25.79 0.49
C SER A 231 15.20 -25.95 0.46
N ALA A 232 15.98 -24.88 0.63
CA ALA A 232 17.43 -24.90 0.48
C ALA A 232 18.16 -25.56 1.68
N THR A 233 19.31 -26.16 1.40
CA THR A 233 20.22 -26.72 2.43
C THR A 233 21.03 -25.63 3.12
N SER A 234 21.57 -25.93 4.32
CA SER A 234 22.44 -25.00 5.07
C SER A 234 23.62 -24.49 4.22
N SER A 235 24.27 -25.40 3.49
CA SER A 235 25.39 -25.06 2.59
C SER A 235 24.96 -24.13 1.45
N GLN A 236 23.79 -24.37 0.83
CA GLN A 236 23.25 -23.48 -0.21
C GLN A 236 22.96 -22.08 0.33
N ILE A 237 22.41 -21.96 1.55
CA ILE A 237 22.15 -20.66 2.19
C ILE A 237 23.46 -19.92 2.52
N GLN A 238 24.50 -20.64 2.98
CA GLN A 238 25.82 -20.06 3.26
C GLN A 238 26.51 -19.48 2.01
N GLN A 239 26.13 -19.90 0.80
CA GLN A 239 26.65 -19.35 -0.46
C GLN A 239 25.99 -18.02 -0.87
N LEU A 240 24.89 -17.60 -0.22
CA LEU A 240 24.17 -16.37 -0.57
C LEU A 240 25.04 -15.10 -0.59
N PRO A 241 25.93 -14.85 0.39
CA PRO A 241 26.81 -13.68 0.34
C PRO A 241 27.65 -13.64 -0.94
N ALA A 242 28.19 -14.78 -1.39
CA ALA A 242 28.94 -14.87 -2.64
C ALA A 242 28.06 -14.57 -3.87
N VAL A 243 26.80 -15.04 -3.88
CA VAL A 243 25.81 -14.70 -4.92
C VAL A 243 25.54 -13.19 -4.95
N LEU A 244 25.36 -12.56 -3.79
CA LEU A 244 25.13 -11.11 -3.68
C LEU A 244 26.32 -10.30 -4.18
N ILE A 245 27.56 -10.73 -3.90
CA ILE A 245 28.78 -10.12 -4.44
C ILE A 245 28.82 -10.22 -5.97
N LYS A 246 28.53 -11.41 -6.53
CA LYS A 246 28.47 -11.64 -7.99
C LYS A 246 27.44 -10.77 -8.72
N VAL A 247 26.40 -10.32 -8.03
CA VAL A 247 25.35 -9.42 -8.57
C VAL A 247 25.62 -7.94 -8.23
N SER A 248 26.80 -7.62 -7.68
CA SER A 248 27.22 -6.26 -7.30
C SER A 248 26.33 -5.63 -6.21
N VAL A 249 25.83 -6.44 -5.26
CA VAL A 249 25.12 -5.98 -4.06
C VAL A 249 26.02 -6.16 -2.82
N ARG A 250 27.23 -5.57 -2.87
CA ARG A 250 28.31 -5.79 -1.89
C ARG A 250 27.91 -5.44 -0.45
N SER A 251 27.31 -4.26 -0.22
CA SER A 251 26.87 -3.86 1.13
C SER A 251 25.86 -4.83 1.75
N ALA A 252 24.93 -5.39 0.95
CA ALA A 252 24.02 -6.41 1.46
C ALA A 252 24.76 -7.73 1.74
N ALA A 253 25.69 -8.12 0.87
CA ALA A 253 26.50 -9.32 1.09
C ALA A 253 27.29 -9.25 2.39
N GLU A 254 27.96 -8.13 2.66
CA GLU A 254 28.73 -7.90 3.89
C GLU A 254 27.84 -7.94 5.14
N LYS A 255 26.67 -7.28 5.09
CA LYS A 255 25.69 -7.32 6.20
C LYS A 255 25.19 -8.73 6.45
N LEU A 256 24.90 -9.49 5.39
CA LEU A 256 24.46 -10.87 5.51
C LEU A 256 25.56 -11.75 6.10
N GLN A 257 26.79 -11.64 5.57
CA GLN A 257 27.94 -12.39 6.06
C GLN A 257 28.21 -12.11 7.54
N LYS A 258 28.20 -10.83 7.95
CA LYS A 258 28.37 -10.44 9.36
C LYS A 258 27.31 -11.10 10.24
N LYS A 259 26.05 -11.15 9.78
CA LYS A 259 24.94 -11.77 10.52
C LYS A 259 25.10 -13.29 10.61
N LEU A 260 25.48 -13.95 9.52
CA LEU A 260 25.76 -15.39 9.51
C LEU A 260 26.93 -15.73 10.44
N ASN A 261 28.00 -14.94 10.43
CA ASN A 261 29.15 -15.13 11.31
C ASN A 261 28.77 -14.97 12.79
N GLN A 262 28.01 -13.93 13.13
CA GLN A 262 27.50 -13.72 14.49
C GLN A 262 26.70 -14.93 14.98
N ILE A 263 25.78 -15.43 14.14
CA ILE A 263 24.99 -16.62 14.46
C ILE A 263 25.92 -17.82 14.67
N ASN A 264 26.85 -18.08 13.76
CA ASN A 264 27.78 -19.20 13.88
C ASN A 264 28.62 -19.12 15.16
N THR A 265 29.10 -17.94 15.53
CA THR A 265 29.82 -17.72 16.80
C THR A 265 28.96 -18.00 18.03
N HIS A 266 27.67 -17.64 18.01
CA HIS A 266 26.76 -17.97 19.10
C HIS A 266 26.46 -19.48 19.18
N LEU A 267 26.33 -20.14 18.03
CA LEU A 267 26.13 -21.58 17.95
C LEU A 267 27.34 -22.35 18.48
N THR A 268 28.57 -22.01 18.07
CA THR A 268 29.77 -22.67 18.59
C THR A 268 29.91 -22.48 20.10
N LYS A 269 29.76 -21.25 20.60
CA LYS A 269 29.90 -20.95 22.04
C LYS A 269 28.83 -21.52 22.95
N ARG A 270 27.61 -21.78 22.45
CA ARG A 270 26.50 -22.27 23.30
C ARG A 270 26.15 -23.73 23.07
N CYS A 271 26.46 -24.26 21.89
CA CYS A 271 26.12 -25.64 21.55
C CYS A 271 27.30 -26.62 21.71
N HIS A 272 28.55 -26.19 21.56
CA HIS A 272 29.72 -27.07 21.71
C HIS A 272 30.24 -27.14 23.15
N SER A 273 29.82 -26.21 24.02
CA SER A 273 30.20 -26.14 25.45
C SER A 273 29.49 -27.18 26.34
N GLY A 274 28.62 -28.02 25.76
CA GLY A 274 27.96 -29.15 26.44
C GLY A 274 28.47 -30.52 26.01
N GLY A 275 29.52 -30.57 25.17
CA GLY A 275 30.13 -31.79 24.64
C GLY A 275 31.18 -32.45 25.52
N GLU A 276 31.29 -32.06 26.80
CA GLU A 276 32.02 -32.83 27.80
C GLU A 276 31.05 -33.33 28.87
N ARG A 277 30.39 -34.45 28.58
CA ARG A 277 30.16 -35.45 29.62
C ARG A 277 30.83 -36.74 29.16
N LYS A 278 31.93 -37.01 29.86
CA LYS A 278 32.80 -38.19 29.78
C LYS A 278 32.03 -39.49 30.00
N ILE A 279 32.60 -40.54 29.38
CA ILE A 279 32.39 -42.00 29.49
C ILE A 279 31.23 -42.54 28.66
#